data_AF-A0A9D6K2L6-F1
#
_entry.id   AF-A0A9D6K2L6-F1
#
_cell.length_a   1.000
_cell.length_b   1.000
_cell.length_c   1.000
_cell.angle_alpha   90.00
_cell.angle_beta   90.00
_cell.angle_gamma   90.00
#
_symmetry.space_group_name_H-M   'P 1'
#
loop_
_entity.id
_entity.type
_entity.pdbx_description
1 polymer ?
#
loop_
_entity_poly.entity_id
_entity_poly.type
_entity_poly.pdbx_seq_one_letter_code
_entity_poly.pdbx_strand_id
1 'polypeptide(L)'
;MHPSMADFDAIHNIYTGRHLYQFYKSAEDFYHILIPYFQSGLEKDEACLWLVSDPMGVEEAINLCDDQIPRFWFYFASGQFQILSAENWYLADGVFDEAKAMANAQGYAMQILSQGYKRLRGAGDAGAIPKRDWPRMHAYEQKIHSWIRASPMIALCAYPIIECSLFDTKSIVTSHDDVLAGHF
;
A
#
# COMPACT_ATOMS: atom_id res chain seq x y z
N MET A 1 -2.24 17.86 -24.92
CA MET A 1 -2.40 18.68 -23.70
C MET A 1 -3.42 17.97 -22.83
N HIS A 2 -2.95 17.16 -21.88
CA HIS A 2 -3.84 16.62 -20.86
C HIS A 2 -4.28 17.78 -19.96
N PRO A 3 -5.55 17.82 -19.52
CA PRO A 3 -6.02 18.86 -18.62
C PRO A 3 -5.13 18.85 -17.37
N SER A 4 -4.88 20.02 -16.80
CA SER A 4 -4.21 20.12 -15.50
C SER A 4 -5.13 19.46 -14.47
N MET A 5 -5.00 18.14 -14.31
CA MET A 5 -5.57 17.40 -13.20
C MET A 5 -5.00 18.03 -11.95
N ALA A 6 -5.87 18.46 -11.04
CA ALA A 6 -5.42 18.86 -9.72
C ALA A 6 -4.54 17.74 -9.14
N ASP A 7 -3.51 18.13 -8.40
CA ASP A 7 -2.56 17.19 -7.80
C ASP A 7 -3.34 16.09 -7.06
N PHE A 8 -3.16 14.82 -7.47
CA PHE A 8 -3.82 13.65 -6.90
C PHE A 8 -3.72 13.65 -5.37
N ASP A 9 -2.54 14.02 -4.84
CA ASP A 9 -2.33 14.11 -3.39
C ASP A 9 -3.19 15.21 -2.76
N ALA A 10 -3.37 16.36 -3.43
CA ALA A 10 -4.19 17.46 -2.92
C ALA A 10 -5.69 17.12 -2.93
N ILE A 11 -6.19 16.44 -3.96
CA ILE A 11 -7.59 16.00 -4.04
C ILE A 11 -7.91 15.01 -2.90
N HIS A 12 -6.98 14.08 -2.65
CA HIS A 12 -7.18 12.99 -1.70
C HIS A 12 -6.58 13.26 -0.31
N ASN A 13 -6.15 14.50 -0.04
CA ASN A 13 -5.54 14.92 1.22
C ASN A 13 -4.40 13.96 1.67
N ILE A 14 -3.51 13.64 0.74
CA ILE A 14 -2.36 12.77 0.94
C ILE A 14 -1.13 13.62 1.22
N TYR A 15 -0.53 13.39 2.38
CA TYR A 15 0.69 14.05 2.80
C TYR A 15 1.50 13.09 3.66
N THR A 16 2.77 13.43 3.90
CA THR A 16 3.68 12.62 4.70
C THR A 16 3.09 12.32 6.09
N GLY A 17 3.16 11.06 6.50
CA GLY A 17 2.62 10.56 7.75
C GLY A 17 1.17 10.07 7.66
N ARG A 18 0.54 10.10 6.47
CA ARG A 18 -0.84 9.61 6.28
C ARG A 18 -0.89 8.09 6.18
N HIS A 19 -1.83 7.51 6.91
CA HIS A 19 -2.20 6.11 6.84
C HIS A 19 -3.64 5.99 6.34
N LEU A 20 -3.80 5.55 5.10
CA LEU A 20 -5.08 5.44 4.40
C LEU A 20 -5.52 3.99 4.34
N TYR A 21 -6.81 3.78 4.09
CA TYR A 21 -7.32 2.45 3.74
C TYR A 21 -8.14 2.47 2.46
N GLN A 22 -8.24 1.31 1.81
CA GLN A 22 -9.24 1.04 0.78
C GLN A 22 -9.93 -0.31 1.02
N PHE A 23 -11.18 -0.39 0.58
CA PHE A 23 -11.92 -1.63 0.52
C PHE A 23 -12.06 -2.07 -0.93
N TYR A 24 -11.84 -3.35 -1.22
CA TYR A 24 -12.01 -3.91 -2.56
C TYR A 24 -12.90 -5.15 -2.54
N LYS A 25 -13.64 -5.39 -3.64
CA LYS A 25 -14.42 -6.62 -3.88
C LYS A 25 -13.84 -7.47 -5.01
N SER A 26 -13.15 -6.83 -5.94
CA SER A 26 -12.50 -7.46 -7.10
C SER A 26 -11.06 -6.96 -7.24
N ALA A 27 -10.26 -7.63 -8.09
CA ALA A 27 -8.94 -7.12 -8.47
C ALA A 27 -9.05 -5.72 -9.11
N GLU A 28 -10.10 -5.46 -9.89
CA GLU A 28 -10.36 -4.16 -10.52
C GLU A 28 -10.54 -3.03 -9.50
N ASP A 29 -11.34 -3.25 -8.46
CA ASP A 29 -11.47 -2.30 -7.34
C ASP A 29 -10.11 -2.06 -6.66
N PHE A 30 -9.28 -3.10 -6.58
CA PHE A 30 -7.99 -3.06 -5.90
C PHE A 30 -6.98 -2.21 -6.68
N TYR A 31 -6.85 -2.38 -8.01
CA TYR A 31 -5.85 -1.66 -8.79
C TYR A 31 -6.30 -0.29 -9.31
N HIS A 32 -7.60 -0.05 -9.55
CA HIS A 32 -8.07 1.24 -10.08
C HIS A 32 -7.69 2.45 -9.21
N ILE A 33 -7.56 2.23 -7.90
CA ILE A 33 -7.12 3.26 -6.96
C ILE A 33 -5.59 3.27 -6.84
N LEU A 34 -4.94 2.10 -6.88
CA LEU A 34 -3.51 1.97 -6.62
C LEU A 34 -2.64 2.43 -7.79
N ILE A 35 -3.07 2.24 -9.04
CA ILE A 35 -2.35 2.74 -10.22
C ILE A 35 -2.13 4.27 -10.16
N PRO A 36 -3.18 5.12 -10.04
CA PRO A 36 -2.97 6.57 -9.94
C PRO A 36 -2.26 6.98 -8.65
N TYR A 37 -2.47 6.25 -7.55
CA TYR A 37 -1.75 6.47 -6.29
C TYR A 37 -0.24 6.32 -6.44
N PHE A 38 0.23 5.24 -7.10
CA PHE A 38 1.65 5.02 -7.34
C PHE A 38 2.20 5.94 -8.43
N GLN A 39 1.46 6.16 -9.52
CA GLN A 39 1.89 7.09 -10.57
C GLN A 39 2.17 8.48 -9.99
N SER A 40 1.30 8.99 -9.11
CA SER A 40 1.52 10.28 -8.46
C SER A 40 2.80 10.33 -7.62
N GLY A 41 3.14 9.22 -6.95
CA GLY A 41 4.38 9.14 -6.18
C GLY A 41 5.63 9.08 -7.05
N LEU A 42 5.58 8.29 -8.12
CA LEU A 42 6.69 8.15 -9.06
C LEU A 42 7.02 9.47 -9.76
N GLU A 43 6.01 10.23 -10.18
CA GLU A 43 6.15 11.56 -10.79
C GLU A 43 6.73 12.61 -9.82
N LYS A 44 6.57 12.39 -8.50
CA LYS A 44 7.11 13.23 -7.43
C LYS A 44 8.46 12.74 -6.89
N ASP A 45 9.11 11.79 -7.56
CA ASP A 45 10.41 11.23 -7.16
C ASP A 45 10.35 10.52 -5.78
N GLU A 46 9.24 9.84 -5.51
CA GLU A 46 9.09 8.99 -4.33
C GLU A 46 9.46 7.54 -4.64
N ALA A 47 9.97 6.83 -3.64
CA ALA A 47 10.04 5.38 -3.71
C ALA A 47 8.64 4.80 -3.47
N CYS A 48 8.24 3.83 -4.28
CA CYS A 48 6.96 3.15 -4.22
C CYS A 48 7.16 1.66 -3.88
N LEU A 49 6.29 1.13 -3.04
CA LEU A 49 6.24 -0.28 -2.68
C LEU A 49 4.80 -0.76 -2.74
N TRP A 50 4.56 -1.83 -3.49
CA TRP A 50 3.27 -2.50 -3.53
C TRP A 50 3.41 -3.94 -3.05
N LEU A 51 2.71 -4.28 -1.98
CA LEU A 51 2.55 -5.66 -1.52
C LEU A 51 1.24 -6.21 -2.06
N VAL A 52 1.36 -7.23 -2.90
CA VAL A 52 0.24 -7.86 -3.62
C VAL A 52 0.06 -9.30 -3.17
N SER A 53 -1.19 -9.74 -3.09
CA SER A 53 -1.58 -11.13 -2.86
C SER A 53 -2.59 -11.60 -3.91
N ASP A 54 -3.04 -12.84 -3.79
CA ASP A 54 -4.12 -13.37 -4.60
C ASP A 54 -5.39 -12.50 -4.50
N PRO A 55 -6.14 -12.33 -5.60
CA PRO A 55 -5.94 -13.02 -6.88
C PRO A 55 -4.94 -12.37 -7.84
N MET A 56 -4.41 -11.17 -7.53
CA MET A 56 -3.69 -10.35 -8.52
C MET A 56 -2.19 -10.63 -8.62
N GLY A 57 -1.58 -11.32 -7.65
CA GLY A 57 -0.19 -11.81 -7.73
C GLY A 57 0.89 -10.76 -8.09
N VAL A 58 2.16 -11.16 -8.12
CA VAL A 58 3.25 -10.22 -8.49
C VAL A 58 3.33 -10.02 -10.00
N GLU A 59 3.22 -11.09 -10.77
CA GLU A 59 3.38 -11.05 -12.24
C GLU A 59 2.27 -10.24 -12.92
N GLU A 60 1.00 -10.48 -12.54
CA GLU A 60 -0.12 -9.75 -13.11
C GLU A 60 -0.11 -8.27 -12.67
N ALA A 61 0.27 -7.95 -11.43
CA ALA A 61 0.49 -6.57 -11.02
C ALA A 61 1.59 -5.86 -11.82
N ILE A 62 2.71 -6.55 -12.14
CA ILE A 62 3.77 -6.01 -13.00
C ILE A 62 3.23 -5.73 -14.41
N ASN A 63 2.53 -6.68 -15.03
CA ASN A 63 1.97 -6.50 -16.38
C ASN A 63 0.98 -5.33 -16.41
N LEU A 64 0.11 -5.24 -15.40
CA LEU A 64 -0.83 -4.15 -15.26
C LEU A 64 -0.14 -2.78 -15.13
N CYS A 65 0.93 -2.70 -14.33
CA CYS A 65 1.71 -1.48 -14.19
C CYS A 65 2.46 -1.11 -15.47
N ASP A 66 2.98 -2.08 -16.23
CA ASP A 66 3.63 -1.81 -17.52
C ASP A 66 2.64 -1.20 -18.53
N ASP A 67 1.42 -1.72 -18.56
CA ASP A 67 0.36 -1.23 -19.45
C ASP A 67 -0.14 0.17 -19.06
N GLN A 68 -0.22 0.49 -17.77
CA GLN A 68 -0.91 1.69 -17.29
C GLN A 68 -0.01 2.81 -16.76
N ILE A 69 1.23 2.52 -16.31
CA ILE A 69 2.13 3.52 -15.72
C ILE A 69 3.18 3.93 -16.77
N PRO A 70 3.19 5.20 -17.23
CA PRO A 70 4.21 5.68 -18.15
C PRO A 70 5.61 5.51 -17.58
N ARG A 71 6.52 4.95 -18.38
CA ARG A 71 7.92 4.68 -18.00
C ARG A 71 8.06 3.68 -16.84
N PHE A 72 7.09 2.79 -16.63
CA PHE A 72 7.13 1.76 -15.59
C PHE A 72 8.50 1.07 -15.48
N TRP A 73 9.05 0.53 -16.57
CA TRP A 73 10.34 -0.15 -16.56
C TRP A 73 11.52 0.72 -16.10
N PHE A 74 11.47 2.05 -16.29
CA PHE A 74 12.49 2.94 -15.74
C PHE A 74 12.44 2.98 -14.21
N TYR A 75 11.23 3.09 -13.63
CA TYR A 75 11.03 3.09 -12.18
C TYR A 75 11.30 1.72 -11.56
N PHE A 76 10.93 0.64 -12.26
CA PHE A 76 11.15 -0.71 -11.79
C PHE A 76 12.64 -1.07 -11.81
N ALA A 77 13.35 -0.79 -12.91
CA ALA A 77 14.78 -1.10 -13.05
C ALA A 77 15.68 -0.26 -12.12
N SER A 78 15.27 0.96 -11.75
CA SER A 78 16.00 1.79 -10.78
C SER A 78 15.79 1.36 -9.33
N GLY A 79 14.81 0.48 -9.07
CA GLY A 79 14.37 0.14 -7.71
C GLY A 79 13.44 1.18 -7.09
N GLN A 80 13.09 2.26 -7.81
CA GLN A 80 12.14 3.26 -7.33
C GLN A 80 10.76 2.67 -7.09
N PHE A 81 10.32 1.72 -7.92
CA PHE A 81 9.09 0.97 -7.69
C PHE A 81 9.40 -0.51 -7.45
N GLN A 82 8.92 -1.06 -6.35
CA GLN A 82 8.99 -2.49 -6.05
C GLN A 82 7.58 -3.06 -5.87
N ILE A 83 7.36 -4.26 -6.43
CA ILE A 83 6.13 -5.03 -6.29
C ILE A 83 6.53 -6.38 -5.69
N LEU A 84 6.04 -6.70 -4.49
CA LEU A 84 6.45 -7.87 -3.71
C LEU A 84 5.22 -8.67 -3.24
N SER A 85 5.42 -9.95 -2.90
CA SER A 85 4.36 -10.76 -2.28
C SER A 85 4.06 -10.29 -0.86
N ALA A 86 2.78 -10.02 -0.62
CA ALA A 86 2.25 -9.68 0.70
C ALA A 86 2.39 -10.85 1.69
N GLU A 87 2.22 -12.10 1.23
CA GLU A 87 2.41 -13.29 2.07
C GLU A 87 3.85 -13.38 2.57
N ASN A 88 4.83 -13.18 1.69
CA ASN A 88 6.24 -13.17 2.06
C ASN A 88 6.58 -12.02 3.00
N TRP A 89 5.87 -10.90 2.88
CA TRP A 89 6.06 -9.73 3.74
C TRP A 89 5.47 -9.93 5.15
N TYR A 90 4.25 -10.46 5.23
CA TYR A 90 3.47 -10.52 6.48
C TYR A 90 3.58 -11.83 7.25
N LEU A 91 3.82 -12.96 6.56
CA LEU A 91 3.64 -14.29 7.15
C LEU A 91 4.97 -14.97 7.46
N ALA A 92 5.04 -15.67 8.59
CA ALA A 92 6.04 -16.70 8.88
C ALA A 92 5.33 -18.04 8.92
N ASP A 93 5.72 -18.98 8.05
CA ASP A 93 5.10 -20.31 7.93
C ASP A 93 3.55 -20.27 7.83
N GLY A 94 3.01 -19.30 7.09
CA GLY A 94 1.57 -19.13 6.88
C GLY A 94 0.80 -18.55 8.07
N VAL A 95 1.50 -18.00 9.06
CA VAL A 95 0.93 -17.31 10.23
C VAL A 95 1.38 -15.87 10.21
N PHE A 96 0.46 -14.94 10.53
CA PHE A 96 0.82 -13.52 10.62
C PHE A 96 1.87 -13.29 11.71
N ASP A 97 2.98 -12.68 11.31
CA ASP A 97 4.08 -12.30 12.18
C ASP A 97 4.22 -10.77 12.19
N GLU A 98 3.67 -10.17 13.24
CA GLU A 98 3.70 -8.72 13.46
C GLU A 98 5.14 -8.17 13.50
N ALA A 99 6.05 -8.88 14.17
CA ALA A 99 7.42 -8.41 14.34
C ALA A 99 8.16 -8.43 13.00
N LYS A 100 7.95 -9.48 12.21
CA LYS A 100 8.44 -9.56 10.83
C LYS A 100 7.88 -8.43 9.96
N ALA A 101 6.57 -8.22 9.97
CA ALA A 101 5.92 -7.19 9.16
C ALA A 101 6.45 -5.78 9.48
N MET A 102 6.59 -5.46 10.77
CA MET A 102 7.19 -4.19 11.24
C MET A 102 8.65 -4.06 10.83
N ALA A 103 9.45 -5.12 11.01
CA ALA A 103 10.88 -5.11 10.67
C ALA A 103 11.09 -4.94 9.15
N ASN A 104 10.28 -5.59 8.32
CA ASN A 104 10.30 -5.43 6.88
C ASN A 104 9.99 -3.98 6.47
N ALA A 105 8.93 -3.38 7.03
CA ALA A 105 8.56 -2.01 6.74
C ALA A 105 9.64 -1.00 7.15
N GLN A 106 10.18 -1.14 8.37
CA GLN A 106 11.24 -0.28 8.88
C GLN A 106 12.54 -0.43 8.09
N GLY A 107 12.93 -1.67 7.78
CA GLY A 107 14.13 -1.97 7.00
C GLY A 107 14.06 -1.40 5.59
N TYR A 108 12.94 -1.60 4.89
CA TYR A 108 12.75 -1.08 3.54
C TYR A 108 12.69 0.46 3.53
N ALA A 109 11.98 1.08 4.48
CA ALA A 109 11.96 2.54 4.62
C ALA A 109 13.37 3.10 4.86
N MET A 110 14.16 2.50 5.75
CA MET A 110 15.54 2.92 5.98
C MET A 110 16.42 2.76 4.72
N GLN A 111 16.25 1.66 3.99
CA GLN A 111 16.96 1.42 2.74
C GLN A 111 16.68 2.51 1.70
N ILE A 112 15.40 2.78 1.39
CA ILE A 112 15.06 3.76 0.34
C ILE A 112 15.48 5.17 0.74
N LEU A 113 15.39 5.53 2.02
CA LEU A 113 15.83 6.85 2.50
C LEU A 113 17.35 7.00 2.36
N SER A 114 18.11 5.92 2.59
CA SER A 114 19.57 5.91 2.38
C SER A 114 19.98 6.08 0.91
N GLN A 115 19.08 5.77 -0.03
CA GLN A 115 19.29 5.94 -1.47
C GLN A 115 18.96 7.36 -1.95
N GLY A 116 18.47 8.23 -1.07
CA GLY A 116 18.20 9.64 -1.36
C GLY A 116 16.74 9.98 -1.65
N TYR A 117 15.84 8.98 -1.66
CA TYR A 117 14.40 9.23 -1.76
C TYR A 117 13.91 9.96 -0.52
N LYS A 118 13.06 10.98 -0.71
CA LYS A 118 12.57 11.82 0.39
C LYS A 118 11.36 11.22 1.12
N ARG A 119 10.66 10.29 0.47
CA ARG A 119 9.41 9.71 0.97
C ARG A 119 9.20 8.31 0.37
N LEU A 120 8.66 7.42 1.19
CA LEU A 120 8.17 6.11 0.75
C LEU A 120 6.63 6.15 0.66
N ARG A 121 6.11 5.70 -0.47
CA ARG A 121 4.70 5.48 -0.73
C ARG A 121 4.42 3.98 -0.79
N GLY A 122 3.77 3.43 0.22
CA GLY A 122 3.49 2.00 0.34
C GLY A 122 2.01 1.67 0.17
N ALA A 123 1.69 0.57 -0.50
CA ALA A 123 0.39 -0.07 -0.36
C ALA A 123 0.55 -1.54 0.01
N GLY A 124 -0.30 -2.03 0.91
CA GLY A 124 -0.28 -3.41 1.38
C GLY A 124 -1.64 -4.08 1.33
N ASP A 125 -1.69 -5.31 0.81
CA ASP A 125 -2.91 -6.12 0.78
C ASP A 125 -3.03 -6.98 2.04
N ALA A 126 -4.00 -6.65 2.89
CA ALA A 126 -4.32 -7.42 4.08
C ALA A 126 -5.06 -8.74 3.76
N GLY A 127 -5.48 -8.94 2.49
CA GLY A 127 -6.04 -10.21 1.99
C GLY A 127 -5.08 -11.39 2.14
N ALA A 128 -3.77 -11.12 2.13
CA ALA A 128 -2.72 -12.12 2.41
C ALA A 128 -2.80 -12.70 3.83
N ILE A 129 -3.42 -12.00 4.79
CA ILE A 129 -3.42 -12.40 6.20
C ILE A 129 -4.59 -13.34 6.49
N PRO A 130 -4.33 -14.58 6.98
CA PRO A 130 -5.40 -15.52 7.32
C PRO A 130 -6.39 -14.95 8.34
N LYS A 131 -7.69 -15.18 8.16
CA LYS A 131 -8.75 -14.64 9.04
C LYS A 131 -8.56 -14.92 10.52
N ARG A 132 -8.01 -16.09 10.87
CA ARG A 132 -7.69 -16.46 12.25
C ARG A 132 -6.73 -15.47 12.93
N ASP A 133 -5.92 -14.75 12.14
CA ASP A 133 -4.89 -13.84 12.61
C ASP A 133 -5.32 -12.36 12.55
N TRP A 134 -6.53 -12.04 12.06
CA TRP A 134 -7.03 -10.67 11.96
C TRP A 134 -7.06 -9.89 13.29
N PRO A 135 -7.35 -10.50 14.45
CA PRO A 135 -7.19 -9.80 15.73
C PRO A 135 -5.75 -9.29 15.98
N ARG A 136 -4.73 -10.01 15.50
CA ARG A 136 -3.33 -9.57 15.57
C ARG A 136 -3.02 -8.51 14.52
N MET A 137 -3.58 -8.63 13.32
CA MET A 137 -3.49 -7.61 12.29
C MET A 137 -4.07 -6.27 12.79
N HIS A 138 -5.22 -6.25 13.45
CA HIS A 138 -5.78 -5.01 14.02
C HIS A 138 -4.85 -4.35 15.05
N ALA A 139 -4.12 -5.14 15.85
CA ALA A 139 -3.11 -4.62 16.78
C ALA A 139 -1.86 -4.11 16.04
N TYR A 140 -1.46 -4.78 14.96
CA TYR A 140 -0.41 -4.31 14.06
C TYR A 140 -0.78 -2.97 13.41
N GLU A 141 -2.01 -2.81 12.92
CA GLU A 141 -2.47 -1.57 12.26
C GLU A 141 -2.32 -0.34 13.17
N GLN A 142 -2.57 -0.49 14.48
CA GLN A 142 -2.36 0.61 15.44
C GLN A 142 -0.87 0.96 15.63
N LYS A 143 0.00 -0.06 15.62
CA LYS A 143 1.46 0.11 15.77
C LYS A 143 2.08 0.72 14.52
N ILE A 144 1.76 0.18 13.35
CA ILE A 144 2.25 0.69 12.07
C ILE A 144 1.73 2.11 11.84
N HIS A 145 0.47 2.41 12.18
CA HIS A 145 -0.10 3.77 12.10
C HIS A 145 0.74 4.78 12.88
N SER A 146 1.08 4.47 14.14
CA SER A 146 1.90 5.35 14.99
C SER A 146 3.28 5.59 14.39
N TRP A 147 3.89 4.54 13.81
CA TRP A 147 5.18 4.63 13.16
C TRP A 147 5.14 5.42 11.84
N ILE A 148 4.11 5.21 10.99
CA ILE A 148 3.90 5.92 9.74
C ILE A 148 3.79 7.43 10.01
N ARG A 149 3.00 7.84 11.00
CA ARG A 149 2.84 9.27 11.37
C ARG A 149 4.16 9.96 11.75
N ALA A 150 5.12 9.20 12.25
CA ALA A 150 6.44 9.70 12.65
C ALA A 150 7.52 9.52 11.56
N SER A 151 7.17 8.94 10.41
CA SER A 151 8.12 8.56 9.37
C SER A 151 7.84 9.34 8.07
N PRO A 152 8.85 9.54 7.20
CA PRO A 152 8.65 10.12 5.87
C PRO A 152 7.95 9.13 4.93
N MET A 153 6.70 8.78 5.24
CA MET A 153 5.96 7.72 4.59
C MET A 153 4.50 8.08 4.35
N ILE A 154 3.91 7.49 3.31
CA ILE A 154 2.47 7.37 3.13
C ILE A 154 2.19 5.89 2.99
N ALA A 155 1.16 5.39 3.67
CA ALA A 155 0.75 4.00 3.53
C ALA A 155 -0.73 3.89 3.20
N LEU A 156 -1.08 2.90 2.40
CA LEU A 156 -2.45 2.51 2.09
C LEU A 156 -2.63 1.02 2.35
N CYS A 157 -3.48 0.66 3.32
CA CYS A 157 -3.84 -0.72 3.58
C CYS A 157 -5.13 -1.07 2.81
N ALA A 158 -5.10 -2.18 2.08
CA ALA A 158 -6.24 -2.65 1.30
C ALA A 158 -6.87 -3.89 1.92
N TYR A 159 -8.20 -3.93 1.95
CA TYR A 159 -8.95 -4.96 2.65
C TYR A 159 -10.06 -5.56 1.75
N PRO A 160 -10.15 -6.91 1.68
CA PRO A 160 -11.24 -7.58 0.95
C PRO A 160 -12.55 -7.42 1.73
N ILE A 161 -13.43 -6.52 1.30
CA ILE A 161 -14.62 -6.13 2.08
C ILE A 161 -15.61 -7.27 2.27
N ILE A 162 -15.72 -8.18 1.29
CA ILE A 162 -16.62 -9.34 1.35
C ILE A 162 -16.26 -10.26 2.51
N GLU A 163 -14.99 -10.27 2.90
CA GLU A 163 -14.50 -11.11 3.98
C GLU A 163 -14.46 -10.39 5.34
N CYS A 164 -14.74 -9.08 5.38
CA CYS A 164 -14.71 -8.30 6.62
C CYS A 164 -16.01 -8.51 7.41
N SER A 165 -15.89 -8.83 8.70
CA SER A 165 -17.02 -8.71 9.63
C SER A 165 -17.29 -7.23 9.94
N LEU A 166 -18.44 -6.93 10.55
CA LEU A 166 -18.74 -5.58 11.06
C LEU A 166 -17.69 -5.09 12.06
N PHE A 167 -17.13 -6.00 12.85
CA PHE A 167 -16.06 -5.67 13.79
C PHE A 167 -14.78 -5.28 13.05
N ASP A 168 -14.42 -6.00 11.99
CA ASP A 168 -13.23 -5.71 11.19
C ASP A 168 -13.37 -4.38 10.47
N THR A 169 -14.51 -4.15 9.81
CA THR A 169 -14.80 -2.88 9.14
C THR A 169 -14.70 -1.71 10.11
N LYS A 170 -15.29 -1.83 11.30
CA LYS A 170 -15.19 -0.79 12.33
C LYS A 170 -13.74 -0.57 12.76
N SER A 171 -12.99 -1.64 13.01
CA SER A 171 -11.59 -1.56 13.45
C SER A 171 -10.74 -0.81 12.42
N ILE A 172 -10.85 -1.20 11.15
CA ILE A 172 -10.15 -0.58 10.01
C ILE A 172 -10.48 0.92 9.91
N VAL A 173 -11.77 1.29 9.91
CA VAL A 173 -12.20 2.69 9.81
C VAL A 173 -11.64 3.53 10.97
N THR A 174 -11.46 2.93 12.15
CA THR A 174 -10.96 3.65 13.33
C THR A 174 -9.44 3.65 13.48
N SER A 175 -8.70 2.80 12.75
CA SER A 175 -7.23 2.68 12.85
C SER A 175 -6.48 3.41 11.74
N HIS A 176 -7.18 3.99 10.78
CA HIS A 176 -6.63 4.73 9.65
C HIS A 176 -7.13 6.17 9.67
N ASP A 177 -6.38 7.08 9.05
CA ASP A 177 -6.73 8.49 9.05
C ASP A 177 -7.87 8.81 8.07
N ASP A 178 -8.02 8.05 6.98
CA ASP A 178 -9.04 8.30 5.95
C ASP A 178 -9.15 7.15 4.93
N VAL A 179 -10.22 7.18 4.14
CA VAL A 179 -10.41 6.29 3.01
C VAL A 179 -9.81 6.89 1.73
N LEU A 180 -9.14 6.05 0.93
CA LEU A 180 -8.92 6.34 -0.48
C LEU A 180 -9.94 5.54 -1.29
N ALA A 181 -10.85 6.24 -1.95
CA ALA A 181 -11.90 5.65 -2.78
C ALA A 181 -11.87 6.29 -4.17
N GLY A 182 -12.09 5.47 -5.21
CA GLY A 182 -12.13 5.95 -6.57
C GLY A 182 -13.36 6.83 -6.82
N HIS A 183 -13.13 8.04 -7.32
CA HIS A 183 -14.12 8.86 -8.04
C HIS A 183 -13.45 9.26 -9.35
N PHE A 184 -13.43 8.35 -10.32
CA PHE A 184 -12.79 8.55 -11.61
C PHE A 184 -13.77 8.20 -12.71
#